data_AF-A0A3B0X5Q6-F1
#
_entry.id   AF-A0A3B0X5Q6-F1
#
_cell.length_a   1.000
_cell.length_b   1.000
_cell.length_c   1.000
_cell.angle_alpha   90.00
_cell.angle_beta   90.00
_cell.angle_gamma   90.00
#
_symmetry.space_group_name_H-M   'P 1'
#
loop_
_entity.id
_entity.type
_entity.pdbx_description
1 polymer ?
#
loop_
_entity_poly.entity_id
_entity_poly.type
_entity_poly.pdbx_seq_one_letter_code
_entity_poly.pdbx_strand_id
1 'polypeptide(L)' 'FIGDSRDQATEERLQALDDPFKLFRCHTIMNCVQVCPKGLNPTKAIGDIKKMMVKKSL' A
#
# COMPACT_ATOMS: atom_id res chain seq x y z
N PHE A 1 1.88 -10.66 2.29
CA PHE A 1 2.50 -10.50 0.96
C PHE A 1 3.60 -9.44 1.05
N ILE A 2 3.41 -8.18 0.65
CA ILE A 2 4.51 -7.18 0.63
C ILE A 2 5.16 -6.92 2.01
N GLY A 3 4.38 -6.97 3.10
CA GLY A 3 4.91 -6.83 4.47
C GLY A 3 5.25 -8.16 5.16
N ASP A 4 5.20 -9.29 4.45
CA ASP A 4 5.51 -10.62 5.01
C ASP A 4 6.95 -11.00 4.67
N SER A 5 7.78 -11.22 5.69
CA SER A 5 9.20 -11.58 5.53
C SER A 5 9.47 -12.86 4.72
N ARG A 6 8.44 -13.72 4.56
CA ARG A 6 8.54 -14.96 3.79
C ARG A 6 8.27 -14.75 2.30
N ASP A 7 7.71 -13.60 1.90
CA ASP A 7 7.36 -13.30 0.51
C ASP A 7 8.60 -12.82 -0.26
N GLN A 8 9.04 -13.60 -1.24
CA GLN A 8 10.20 -13.29 -2.06
C GLN A 8 9.85 -12.50 -3.34
N ALA A 9 8.56 -12.24 -3.60
CA ALA A 9 8.08 -11.60 -4.82
C ALA A 9 7.74 -10.11 -4.61
N THR A 10 8.40 -9.44 -3.66
CA THR A 10 8.10 -8.04 -3.31
C THR A 10 8.23 -7.11 -4.51
N GLU A 11 9.27 -7.29 -5.32
CA GLU A 11 9.56 -6.44 -6.48
C GLU A 11 8.48 -6.53 -7.57
N GLU A 12 8.13 -7.75 -7.96
CA GLU A 12 7.05 -8.02 -8.93
C GLU A 12 5.72 -7.45 -8.45
N ARG A 13 5.40 -7.61 -7.16
CA ARG A 13 4.17 -7.07 -6.57
C ARG A 13 4.14 -5.54 -6.58
N LEU A 14 5.27 -4.87 -6.34
CA LEU A 14 5.34 -3.42 -6.40
C LEU A 14 5.19 -2.91 -7.84
N GLN A 15 5.80 -3.59 -8.82
CA GLN A 15 5.60 -3.27 -10.24
C GLN A 15 4.15 -3.44 -10.67
N ALA A 16 3.47 -4.49 -10.18
CA ALA A 16 2.05 -4.70 -10.45
C ALA A 16 1.14 -3.58 -9.90
N LEU A 17 1.63 -2.75 -8.98
CA LEU A 17 0.92 -1.60 -8.40
C LEU A 17 1.29 -0.26 -9.03
N ASP A 18 2.26 -0.24 -9.94
CA ASP A 18 2.76 0.98 -10.61
C ASP A 18 1.81 1.44 -11.72
N ASP A 19 0.69 2.00 -11.30
CA ASP A 19 -0.31 2.60 -12.17
C ASP A 19 -1.03 3.75 -11.43
N PRO A 20 -1.34 4.89 -12.10
CA PRO A 20 -1.97 6.04 -11.46
C PRO A 20 -3.33 5.75 -10.80
N PHE A 21 -4.07 4.76 -11.29
CA PHE A 21 -5.40 4.40 -10.82
C PHE A 21 -5.41 3.34 -9.73
N LYS A 22 -4.31 2.59 -9.55
CA LYS A 22 -4.17 1.59 -8.48
C LYS A 22 -3.90 2.24 -7.13
N LEU A 23 -2.66 2.17 -6.64
CA LEU A 23 -2.31 2.61 -5.30
C LEU A 23 -2.43 4.13 -5.11
N PHE A 24 -2.21 4.90 -6.18
CA PHE A 24 -2.12 6.36 -6.11
C PHE A 24 -3.46 7.09 -6.05
N ARG A 25 -4.59 6.40 -6.29
CA ARG A 25 -5.96 6.94 -6.10
C ARG A 25 -6.35 7.15 -4.64
N CYS A 26 -5.58 6.63 -3.69
CA CYS A 26 -5.82 6.92 -2.27
C CYS A 26 -5.41 8.36 -1.95
N HIS A 27 -6.39 9.21 -1.66
CA HIS A 27 -6.22 10.62 -1.28
C HIS A 27 -6.25 10.85 0.24
N THR A 28 -6.02 9.81 1.05
CA THR A 28 -5.98 9.94 2.53
C THR A 28 -7.29 10.51 3.12
N ILE A 29 -8.45 10.16 2.52
CA ILE A 29 -9.78 10.58 3.00
C ILE A 29 -10.15 9.92 4.34
N MET A 30 -9.48 8.82 4.70
CA MET A 30 -9.62 8.10 5.98
C MET A 30 -10.95 7.38 6.25
N ASN A 31 -11.96 7.48 5.39
CA ASN A 31 -13.25 6.77 5.57
C ASN A 31 -13.07 5.26 5.83
N CYS A 32 -12.11 4.61 5.16
CA CYS A 32 -11.83 3.18 5.33
C CYS A 32 -11.38 2.79 6.75
N VAL A 33 -10.71 3.68 7.47
CA VAL A 33 -10.29 3.46 8.86
C VAL A 33 -11.48 3.59 9.80
N GLN A 34 -12.33 4.61 9.58
CA GLN A 34 -13.48 4.89 10.43
C GLN A 34 -14.53 3.79 10.40
N VAL A 35 -14.77 3.18 9.24
CA VAL A 35 -15.84 2.19 9.07
C VAL A 35 -15.38 0.75 9.32
N CYS A 36 -14.10 0.50 9.56
CA CYS A 36 -13.59 -0.87 9.63
C CYS A 36 -14.10 -1.58 10.91
N PRO A 37 -14.93 -2.64 10.81
CA PRO A 37 -15.48 -3.33 11.98
C PRO A 37 -14.42 -4.12 12.76
N LYS A 38 -13.22 -4.25 12.19
CA LYS A 38 -12.08 -4.97 12.79
C LYS A 38 -11.01 -4.01 13.33
N GLY A 39 -11.24 -2.69 13.29
CA GLY A 39 -10.26 -1.70 13.76
C GLY A 39 -8.95 -1.68 12.95
N LEU A 40 -8.97 -2.16 11.71
CA LEU A 40 -7.78 -2.13 10.84
C LEU A 40 -7.56 -0.71 10.30
N ASN A 41 -6.31 -0.42 9.92
CA ASN A 41 -5.95 0.85 9.31
C ASN A 41 -5.43 0.67 7.88
N PRO A 42 -6.31 0.64 6.86
CA PRO A 42 -5.91 0.54 5.46
C PRO A 42 -5.06 1.73 4.99
N THR A 43 -5.35 2.94 5.48
CA THR A 43 -4.59 4.14 5.08
C THR A 43 -3.11 4.03 5.46
N LYS A 44 -2.82 3.51 6.66
CA LYS A 44 -1.44 3.25 7.10
C LYS A 44 -0.75 2.26 6.17
N ALA A 45 -1.39 1.13 5.86
CA ALA A 45 -0.82 0.12 4.97
C ALA A 45 -0.55 0.68 3.56
N ILE A 46 -1.48 1.44 3.00
CA ILE A 46 -1.30 2.11 1.70
C ILE A 46 -0.13 3.10 1.75
N GLY A 47 0.00 3.89 2.82
CA GLY A 47 1.10 4.81 3.02
C GLY A 47 2.46 4.12 3.10
N ASP A 48 2.54 2.99 3.82
CA ASP A 48 3.76 2.19 3.91
C ASP A 48 4.17 1.63 2.54
N ILE A 49 3.21 1.19 1.71
CA ILE A 49 3.48 0.74 0.32
C ILE A 49 3.94 1.91 -0.57
N LYS A 50 3.29 3.08 -0.50
CA LYS A 50 3.73 4.27 -1.26
C LYS A 50 5.17 4.66 -0.94
N LYS A 51 5.57 4.61 0.35
CA LYS A 51 6.96 4.87 0.77
C LYS A 51 7.94 3.86 0.17
N MET A 52 7.59 2.58 0.12
CA MET A 52 8.43 1.55 -0.50
C MET A 52 8.61 1.79 -2.00
N MET A 53 7.55 2.22 -2.71
CA MET A 53 7.63 2.57 -4.14
C MET A 53 8.53 3.79 -4.35
N VAL A 54 8.35 4.87 -3.59
CA VAL A 54 9.19 6.08 -3.69
C VAL A 54 10.66 5.76 -3.39
N LYS A 55 10.94 4.97 -2.34
CA LYS A 55 12.31 4.58 -1.98
C LYS A 55 13.02 3.81 -3.11
N LYS A 56 12.26 3.08 -3.93
CA LYS A 56 12.78 2.32 -5.07
C LYS A 56 13.02 3.18 -6.32
N SER A 57 12.27 4.28 -6.46
CA SER A 57 12.42 5.23 -7.57
C SER A 57 13.55 6.25 -7.37
N LEU A 58 14.19 6.25 -6.19
CA LEU A 58 15.36 7.06 -5.83
C LEU A 58 16.64 6.24 -6.03
#